data_AF-A0A1H7NFM6-F1
#
_entry.id   AF-A0A1H7NFM6-F1
#
_cell.length_a   1.000
_cell.length_b   1.000
_cell.length_c   1.000
_cell.angle_alpha   90.00
_cell.angle_beta   90.00
_cell.angle_gamma   90.00
#
_symmetry.space_group_name_H-M   'P 1'
#
loop_
_entity.id
_entity.type
_entity.pdbx_description
1 polymer ?
#
loop_
_entity_poly.entity_id
_entity_poly.type
_entity_poly.pdbx_seq_one_letter_code
_entity_poly.pdbx_strand_id
1 'polypeptide(L)'
;MTVRDGLDNRNGRGLHWRARRSVGVTPTDGYDDTRSTFDENAFRDALAEFGGTEAERRVVARQARDLVDSGQAADDRGASLTVDEIVRNLRDAPRGTPATRWNWWLGALEAAYGGYHEFQVRRIPKA
;
A
#
# COMPACT_ATOMS: atom_id res chain seq x y z
N MET A 1 59.34 26.25 -14.29
CA MET A 1 59.48 27.18 -13.15
C MET A 1 58.20 28.01 -13.14
N THR A 2 57.21 27.62 -12.34
CA THR A 2 55.93 28.33 -12.27
C THR A 2 55.66 28.68 -10.82
N VAL A 3 55.65 29.99 -10.56
CA VAL A 3 55.38 30.61 -9.27
C VAL A 3 53.87 30.83 -9.15
N ARG A 4 53.34 30.25 -8.07
CA ARG A 4 52.36 30.75 -7.08
C ARG A 4 51.43 31.90 -7.46
N ASP A 5 50.14 31.72 -7.20
CA ASP A 5 49.34 32.31 -6.11
C ASP A 5 47.87 31.90 -6.36
N GLY A 6 47.08 31.36 -5.44
CA GLY A 6 46.97 31.68 -4.03
C GLY A 6 45.65 32.42 -3.82
N LEU A 7 44.51 31.71 -3.73
CA LEU A 7 43.31 32.24 -3.06
C LEU A 7 42.51 31.12 -2.40
N ASP A 8 42.29 31.37 -1.13
CA ASP A 8 41.46 30.70 -0.13
C ASP A 8 39.96 30.64 -0.53
N ASN A 9 39.24 29.77 0.17
CA ASN A 9 37.87 29.96 0.67
C ASN A 9 36.75 29.05 0.11
N ARG A 10 36.43 28.05 0.96
CA ARG A 10 35.11 27.63 1.47
C ARG A 10 33.89 27.54 0.52
N ASN A 11 33.29 26.34 0.58
CA ASN A 11 31.85 26.05 0.72
C ASN A 11 30.83 26.82 -0.13
N GLY A 12 30.17 26.10 -1.04
CA GLY A 12 28.88 26.53 -1.60
C GLY A 12 28.48 25.72 -2.83
N ARG A 13 28.04 24.47 -2.65
CA ARG A 13 27.38 23.71 -3.72
C ARG A 13 25.98 24.29 -3.97
N GLY A 14 25.91 25.34 -4.78
CA GLY A 14 24.68 25.83 -5.41
C GLY A 14 24.49 25.16 -6.77
N LEU A 15 23.74 24.06 -6.82
CA LEU A 15 23.27 23.51 -8.09
C LEU A 15 22.11 24.37 -8.60
N HIS A 16 22.53 25.35 -9.39
CA HIS A 16 21.75 26.17 -10.30
C HIS A 16 21.05 25.29 -11.35
N TRP A 17 19.74 25.09 -11.20
CA TRP A 17 18.91 24.58 -12.28
C TRP A 17 18.71 25.73 -13.28
N ARG A 18 19.16 25.54 -14.52
CA ARG A 18 18.82 26.43 -15.64
C ARG A 18 17.59 25.91 -16.36
N ALA A 19 16.65 26.82 -16.56
CA ALA A 19 15.49 26.65 -17.40
C ALA A 19 15.87 26.27 -18.84
N ARG A 20 15.15 25.29 -19.39
CA ARG A 20 14.78 25.22 -20.81
C ARG A 20 13.27 25.15 -20.89
N ARG A 21 12.69 26.09 -21.64
CA ARG A 21 11.28 26.16 -21.99
C ARG A 21 11.15 25.94 -23.50
N SER A 22 9.99 25.44 -23.91
CA SER A 22 9.48 25.20 -25.27
C SER A 22 9.81 23.78 -25.79
N VAL A 23 8.85 22.93 -26.20
CA VAL A 23 7.65 23.17 -27.03
C VAL A 23 6.57 22.13 -26.70
N GLY A 24 5.30 22.51 -26.89
CA GLY A 24 4.11 21.73 -26.55
C GLY A 24 3.97 20.40 -27.28
N VAL A 25 3.71 19.38 -26.47
CA VAL A 25 2.85 18.23 -26.77
C VAL A 25 1.89 18.19 -25.60
N THR A 26 0.59 18.35 -25.83
CA THR A 26 -0.43 17.94 -24.86
C THR A 26 -0.37 16.43 -24.77
N PRO A 27 0.00 15.84 -23.62
CA PRO A 27 -0.30 14.44 -23.39
C PRO A 27 -1.80 14.38 -23.13
N THR A 28 -2.58 14.07 -24.17
CA THR A 28 -3.83 13.33 -23.98
C THR A 28 -3.46 11.85 -23.91
N ASP A 29 -2.71 11.52 -22.87
CA ASP A 29 -2.53 10.17 -22.38
C ASP A 29 -2.51 10.35 -20.86
N GLY A 30 -3.42 9.65 -20.18
CA GLY A 30 -3.61 9.77 -18.74
C GLY A 30 -2.29 9.60 -18.01
N TYR A 31 -2.04 10.46 -17.03
CA TYR A 31 -0.89 10.36 -16.14
C TYR A 31 -0.76 8.94 -15.56
N ASP A 32 0.21 8.20 -16.07
CA ASP A 32 1.00 7.23 -15.33
C ASP A 32 1.87 8.03 -14.35
N ASP A 33 1.51 7.99 -13.07
CA ASP A 33 2.36 8.40 -11.94
C ASP A 33 2.07 7.44 -10.77
N THR A 34 2.73 6.29 -10.80
CA THR A 34 3.57 5.74 -9.73
C THR A 34 3.10 5.79 -8.25
N ARG A 35 1.78 5.89 -8.00
CA ARG A 35 1.11 5.30 -6.83
C ARG A 35 0.25 4.15 -7.35
N SER A 36 0.75 2.92 -7.30
CA SER A 36 -0.11 1.73 -7.31
C SER A 36 -0.91 1.71 -6.01
N THR A 37 -1.89 2.60 -5.92
CA THR A 37 -2.78 2.74 -4.77
C THR A 37 -3.70 1.54 -4.76
N PHE A 38 -3.75 0.82 -3.64
CA PHE A 38 -4.64 -0.30 -3.44
C PHE A 38 -6.09 0.05 -3.83
N ASP A 39 -6.64 -0.65 -4.83
CA ASP A 39 -8.03 -0.47 -5.25
C ASP A 39 -8.96 -1.25 -4.32
N GLU A 40 -9.52 -0.52 -3.36
CA GLU A 40 -10.46 -1.03 -2.36
C GLU A 40 -11.74 -1.61 -2.98
N ASN A 41 -12.23 -1.03 -4.08
CA ASN A 41 -13.44 -1.54 -4.75
C ASN A 41 -13.14 -2.84 -5.47
N ALA A 42 -12.03 -2.91 -6.22
CA ALA A 42 -11.59 -4.14 -6.87
C ALA A 42 -11.36 -5.26 -5.86
N PHE A 43 -10.72 -4.95 -4.71
CA PHE A 43 -10.55 -5.92 -3.64
C PHE A 43 -11.88 -6.38 -3.03
N ARG A 44 -12.80 -5.45 -2.74
CA ARG A 44 -14.14 -5.79 -2.22
C ARG A 44 -14.89 -6.71 -3.19
N ASP A 45 -14.81 -6.44 -4.49
CA ASP A 45 -15.48 -7.25 -5.51
C ASP A 45 -14.82 -8.64 -5.60
N ALA A 46 -13.49 -8.74 -5.47
CA ALA A 46 -12.79 -10.02 -5.39
C ALA A 46 -13.20 -10.85 -4.17
N LEU A 47 -13.47 -10.22 -3.01
CA LEU A 47 -13.95 -10.92 -1.80
C LEU A 47 -15.30 -11.62 -2.00
N ALA A 48 -16.06 -11.30 -3.06
CA ALA A 48 -17.32 -11.99 -3.37
C ALA A 48 -17.12 -13.51 -3.58
N GLU A 49 -15.92 -13.95 -3.99
CA GLU A 49 -15.60 -15.38 -4.14
C GLU A 49 -15.67 -16.16 -2.81
N PHE A 50 -15.49 -15.47 -1.68
CA PHE A 50 -15.56 -16.05 -0.34
C PHE A 50 -16.96 -15.92 0.31
N GLY A 51 -17.92 -15.34 -0.41
CA GLY A 51 -19.29 -15.11 0.07
C GLY A 51 -19.36 -13.99 1.11
N GLY A 52 -20.04 -14.25 2.23
CA GLY A 52 -20.32 -13.26 3.27
C GLY A 52 -21.32 -12.18 2.85
N THR A 53 -21.60 -11.26 3.77
CA THR A 53 -22.49 -10.13 3.49
C THR A 53 -21.73 -8.99 2.80
N GLU A 54 -22.44 -8.15 2.05
CA GLU A 54 -21.83 -6.95 1.46
C GLU A 54 -21.25 -6.01 2.53
N ALA A 55 -21.91 -5.88 3.68
CA ALA A 55 -21.38 -5.11 4.81
C ALA A 55 -20.06 -5.69 5.33
N GLU A 56 -19.96 -7.01 5.42
CA GLU A 56 -18.74 -7.70 5.84
C GLU A 56 -17.59 -7.48 4.83
N ARG A 57 -17.85 -7.63 3.53
CA ARG A 57 -16.84 -7.37 2.49
C ARG A 57 -16.35 -5.93 2.52
N ARG A 58 -17.24 -4.94 2.72
CA ARG A 58 -16.84 -3.54 2.87
C ARG A 58 -15.93 -3.31 4.07
N VAL A 59 -16.23 -3.93 5.22
CA VAL A 59 -15.38 -3.82 6.41
C VAL A 59 -14.00 -4.41 6.13
N VAL A 60 -13.92 -5.61 5.54
CA VAL A 60 -12.63 -6.23 5.22
C VAL A 60 -11.86 -5.40 4.19
N ALA A 61 -12.52 -4.84 3.19
CA ALA A 61 -11.86 -4.00 2.19
C ALA A 61 -11.28 -2.72 2.77
N ARG A 62 -12.02 -2.07 3.67
CA ARG A 62 -11.53 -0.90 4.39
C ARG A 62 -10.30 -1.22 5.23
N GLN A 63 -10.32 -2.33 5.97
CA GLN A 63 -9.19 -2.78 6.78
C GLN A 63 -7.95 -3.08 5.93
N ALA A 64 -8.13 -3.73 4.78
CA ALA A 64 -7.03 -4.00 3.87
C ALA A 64 -6.40 -2.71 3.34
N ARG A 65 -7.22 -1.70 3.02
CA ARG A 65 -6.71 -0.38 2.66
C ARG A 65 -5.96 0.29 3.80
N ASP A 66 -6.53 0.30 5.01
CA ASP A 66 -5.88 0.90 6.18
C ASP A 66 -4.52 0.22 6.47
N LEU A 67 -4.41 -1.09 6.26
CA LEU A 67 -3.15 -1.83 6.37
C LEU A 67 -2.15 -1.46 5.27
N VAL A 68 -2.61 -1.25 4.03
CA VAL A 68 -1.71 -0.80 2.94
C VAL A 68 -1.24 0.63 3.20
N ASP A 69 -2.15 1.52 3.61
CA ASP A 69 -1.87 2.92 3.89
C ASP A 69 -0.91 3.10 5.09
N SER A 70 -0.86 2.14 6.02
CA SER A 70 0.09 2.18 7.15
C SER A 70 1.54 1.91 6.73
N GLY A 71 1.76 1.26 5.58
CA GLY A 71 3.09 0.86 5.10
C GLY A 71 3.75 -0.29 5.89
N GLN A 72 3.22 -0.67 7.06
CA GLN A 72 3.84 -1.66 7.95
C GLN A 72 4.12 -2.99 7.24
N ALA A 73 3.13 -3.53 6.53
CA ALA A 73 3.30 -4.79 5.81
C ALA A 73 4.25 -4.69 4.62
N ALA A 74 4.44 -3.50 4.04
CA ALA A 74 5.44 -3.32 3.00
C ALA A 74 6.86 -3.31 3.60
N ASP A 75 7.03 -2.66 4.75
CA ASP A 75 8.29 -2.60 5.49
C ASP A 75 8.70 -3.99 5.99
N ASP A 76 7.78 -4.75 6.58
CA ASP A 76 8.05 -6.08 7.14
C ASP A 76 8.33 -7.14 6.07
N ARG A 77 7.64 -7.05 4.92
CA ARG A 77 7.73 -8.04 3.83
C ARG A 77 8.74 -7.68 2.75
N GLY A 78 9.20 -6.43 2.73
CA GLY A 78 10.06 -5.88 1.68
C GLY A 78 9.37 -5.70 0.33
N ALA A 79 8.03 -5.78 0.27
CA ALA A 79 7.24 -5.64 -0.95
C ALA A 79 5.84 -5.08 -0.66
N SER A 80 5.34 -4.22 -1.56
CA SER A 80 4.01 -3.62 -1.44
C SER A 80 2.88 -4.66 -1.50
N LEU A 81 1.91 -4.52 -0.60
CA LEU A 81 0.69 -5.33 -0.62
C LEU A 81 -0.23 -4.94 -1.79
N THR A 82 -0.49 -5.89 -2.68
CA THR A 82 -1.42 -5.73 -3.80
C THR A 82 -2.73 -6.47 -3.56
N VAL A 83 -3.79 -6.09 -4.28
CA VAL A 83 -5.10 -6.78 -4.26
C VAL A 83 -4.93 -8.28 -4.52
N ASP A 84 -4.22 -8.64 -5.60
CA ASP A 84 -4.00 -10.03 -5.99
C ASP A 84 -3.22 -10.82 -4.95
N GLU A 85 -2.26 -10.17 -4.29
CA GLU A 85 -1.48 -10.79 -3.24
C GLU A 85 -2.33 -11.07 -2.00
N ILE A 86 -3.13 -10.09 -1.54
CA ILE A 86 -4.03 -10.31 -0.40
C ILE A 86 -5.03 -11.42 -0.74
N VAL A 87 -5.68 -11.37 -1.90
CA VAL A 87 -6.66 -12.40 -2.31
C VAL A 87 -6.02 -13.78 -2.37
N ARG A 88 -4.79 -13.90 -2.90
CA ARG A 88 -4.04 -15.17 -2.92
C ARG A 88 -3.86 -15.73 -1.52
N ASN A 89 -3.39 -14.91 -0.57
CA ASN A 89 -3.23 -15.35 0.82
C ASN A 89 -4.58 -15.72 1.47
N LEU A 90 -5.66 -15.00 1.16
CA LEU A 90 -6.99 -15.32 1.69
C LEU A 90 -7.54 -16.66 1.17
N ARG A 91 -7.15 -17.10 -0.04
CA ARG A 91 -7.53 -18.41 -0.58
C ARG A 91 -6.92 -19.58 0.19
N ASP A 92 -5.73 -19.38 0.76
CA ASP A 92 -5.03 -20.40 1.55
C ASP A 92 -5.65 -20.60 2.95
N ALA A 93 -6.42 -19.62 3.42
CA ALA A 93 -7.15 -19.74 4.67
C ALA A 93 -8.18 -20.89 4.62
N PRO A 94 -8.46 -21.54 5.77
CA PRO A 94 -9.57 -22.48 5.90
C PRO A 94 -10.89 -21.87 5.40
N ARG A 95 -11.84 -22.74 5.00
CA ARG A 95 -13.17 -22.29 4.55
C ARG A 95 -13.83 -21.39 5.61
N GLY A 96 -14.47 -20.32 5.15
CA GLY A 96 -15.11 -19.35 6.02
C GLY A 96 -15.49 -18.09 5.26
N THR A 97 -16.07 -17.15 5.98
CA THR A 97 -16.47 -15.83 5.45
C THR A 97 -15.25 -14.95 5.19
N PRO A 98 -15.39 -13.83 4.44
CA PRO A 98 -14.31 -12.86 4.24
C PRO A 98 -13.63 -12.42 5.55
N ALA A 99 -14.39 -12.14 6.61
CA ALA A 99 -13.82 -11.74 7.89
C ALA A 99 -13.03 -12.88 8.57
N THR A 100 -13.49 -14.13 8.43
CA THR A 100 -12.79 -15.29 8.99
C THR A 100 -11.43 -15.49 8.32
N ARG A 101 -11.39 -15.42 6.98
CA ARG A 101 -10.16 -15.55 6.21
C ARG A 101 -9.19 -14.38 6.47
N TRP A 102 -9.74 -13.17 6.60
CA TRP A 102 -8.97 -11.99 6.94
C TRP A 102 -8.29 -12.13 8.31
N ASN A 103 -9.02 -12.55 9.35
CA ASN A 103 -8.45 -12.76 10.67
C ASN A 103 -7.41 -13.89 10.68
N TRP A 104 -7.64 -14.98 9.95
CA TRP A 104 -6.64 -16.04 9.80
C TRP A 104 -5.33 -15.51 9.20
N TRP A 105 -5.43 -14.66 8.17
CA TRP A 105 -4.26 -14.07 7.54
C TRP A 105 -3.54 -13.05 8.44
N LEU A 106 -4.27 -12.22 9.19
CA LEU A 106 -3.66 -11.35 10.21
C LEU A 106 -2.93 -12.15 11.28
N GLY A 107 -3.47 -13.29 11.71
CA GLY A 107 -2.78 -14.20 12.63
C GLY A 107 -1.49 -14.78 12.03
N ALA A 108 -1.47 -15.06 10.72
CA ALA A 108 -0.25 -15.48 10.02
C ALA A 108 0.80 -14.34 9.96
N LEU A 109 0.38 -13.09 9.74
CA LEU A 109 1.27 -11.92 9.79
C LEU A 109 1.82 -11.69 11.21
N GLU A 110 0.98 -11.81 12.24
CA GLU A 110 1.41 -11.73 13.63
C GLU A 110 2.47 -12.80 13.96
N ALA A 111 2.23 -14.05 13.54
CA ALA A 111 3.18 -15.13 13.78
C ALA A 111 4.52 -14.94 13.05
N ALA A 112 4.53 -14.26 11.90
CA ALA A 112 5.73 -14.06 11.08
C ALA A 112 6.53 -12.81 11.47
N TYR A 113 5.84 -11.71 11.79
CA TYR A 113 6.44 -10.38 11.94
C TYR A 113 6.12 -9.71 13.29
N GLY A 114 5.00 -10.07 13.92
CA GLY A 114 4.49 -9.41 15.12
C GLY A 114 3.87 -8.04 14.83
N GLY A 115 3.05 -7.52 15.76
CA GLY A 115 2.41 -6.21 15.64
C GLY A 115 1.14 -6.19 14.79
N TYR A 116 0.50 -7.34 14.58
CA TYR A 116 -0.77 -7.50 13.87
C TYR A 116 -1.84 -8.04 14.84
N HIS A 117 -2.99 -7.38 14.90
CA HIS A 117 -4.07 -7.75 15.82
C HIS A 117 -5.34 -8.14 15.07
N GLU A 118 -5.98 -9.25 15.48
CA GLU A 118 -7.25 -9.72 14.93
C GLU A 118 -8.39 -8.73 15.19
N PHE A 119 -9.39 -8.72 14.28
CA PHE A 119 -10.60 -7.92 14.44
C PHE A 119 -11.80 -8.77 14.91
N GLN A 120 -12.59 -8.25 15.84
CA GLN A 120 -13.88 -8.83 16.22
C GLN A 120 -15.05 -8.05 15.61
N VAL A 121 -15.76 -8.63 14.64
CA VAL A 121 -17.04 -8.07 14.16
C VAL A 121 -18.11 -8.32 15.23
N ARG A 122 -18.39 -7.32 16.08
CA ARG A 122 -19.53 -7.37 17.00
C ARG A 122 -20.79 -6.90 16.28
N ARG A 123 -21.75 -7.80 16.07
CA ARG A 123 -23.13 -7.39 15.75
C ARG A 123 -23.76 -6.86 17.03
N ILE A 124 -24.07 -5.56 17.08
CA ILE A 124 -24.90 -5.00 18.15
C ILE A 124 -26.35 -5.40 17.84
N PRO A 125 -27.04 -6.19 18.70
CA PRO A 125 -28.45 -6.46 18.51
C PRO A 125 -29.23 -5.13 18.52
N LYS A 126 -30.14 -4.96 17.56
CA LYS A 126 -30.98 -3.77 17.48
C LYS A 126 -31.95 -3.81 18.67
N ALA A 127 -31.88 -2.78 19.53
CA ALA A 127 -32.79 -2.59 20.66
C ALA A 127 -34.24 -2.37 20.20
#